data_AF-J9R920-F1
#
_entry.id   AF-J9R920-F1
#
_cell.length_a   1.000
_cell.length_b   1.000
_cell.length_c   1.000
_cell.angle_alpha   90.00
_cell.angle_beta   90.00
_cell.angle_gamma   90.00
#
_symmetry.space_group_name_H-M   'P 1'
#
loop_
_entity.id
_entity.type
_entity.pdbx_description
1 polymer ?
#
loop_
_entity_poly.entity_id
_entity_poly.type
_entity_poly.pdbx_seq_one_letter_code
_entity_poly.pdbx_strand_id
1 'polypeptide(L)'
;MGVDNMAGISNDINLVMFYSKMLFTSTILFNLVTVKKYSYMKLRNLIIFSILVLMNSCSTQLTTLPNGKQVDKRFVGTWTGSENGQQIDGMSKSWEMKRFEDGTFILDFTYTQFGESKNLQETGNWWIENGKFNEFHDESGKTDVYQYEIINKNQIGKSICEGRAKLD
;
A
#
# COMPACT_ATOMS: atom_id res chain seq x y z
N MET A 1 -34.36 39.65 78.63
CA MET A 1 -33.23 39.86 77.70
C MET A 1 -32.89 38.50 77.10
N GLY A 2 -33.12 38.25 75.81
CA GLY A 2 -32.76 36.94 75.25
C GLY A 2 -33.34 36.51 73.90
N VAL A 3 -33.98 37.39 73.11
CA VAL A 3 -34.59 36.97 71.83
C VAL A 3 -33.83 37.49 70.59
N ASP A 4 -32.98 38.51 70.75
CA ASP A 4 -32.35 39.21 69.62
C ASP A 4 -31.05 38.54 69.11
N ASN A 5 -30.51 37.57 69.85
CA ASN A 5 -29.21 36.94 69.56
C ASN A 5 -29.30 35.69 68.64
N MET A 6 -30.51 35.14 68.44
CA MET A 6 -30.71 33.94 67.62
C MET A 6 -30.80 34.24 66.11
N ALA A 7 -31.28 35.43 65.73
CA ALA A 7 -31.42 35.83 64.33
C ALA A 7 -30.06 36.13 63.65
N GLY A 8 -29.10 36.71 64.37
CA GLY A 8 -27.75 36.98 63.87
C GLY A 8 -26.96 35.70 63.57
N ILE A 9 -27.01 34.73 64.49
CA ILE A 9 -26.30 33.43 64.35
C ILE A 9 -26.86 32.63 63.16
N SER A 10 -28.18 32.68 62.92
CA SER A 10 -28.83 32.03 61.77
C SER A 10 -28.36 32.60 60.43
N ASN A 11 -28.22 33.93 60.32
CA ASN A 11 -27.75 34.58 59.10
C ASN A 11 -26.28 34.26 58.80
N ASP A 12 -25.42 34.19 59.82
CA ASP A 12 -24.01 33.83 59.65
C ASP A 12 -23.83 32.38 59.19
N ILE A 13 -24.61 31.44 59.73
CA ILE A 13 -24.58 30.03 59.31
C ILE A 13 -25.04 29.89 57.85
N ASN A 14 -26.10 30.59 57.45
CA ASN A 14 -26.59 30.57 56.07
C ASN A 14 -25.56 31.15 55.09
N LEU A 15 -24.86 32.22 55.49
CA LEU A 15 -23.81 32.83 54.69
C LEU A 15 -22.61 31.90 54.51
N VAL A 16 -22.17 31.24 55.58
CA VAL A 16 -21.08 30.23 55.53
C VAL A 16 -21.48 29.04 54.65
N MET A 17 -22.71 28.55 54.78
CA MET A 17 -23.21 27.46 53.93
C MET A 17 -23.33 27.87 52.45
N PHE A 18 -23.66 29.14 52.16
CA PHE A 18 -23.73 29.67 50.80
C PHE A 18 -22.35 29.71 50.14
N TYR A 19 -21.34 30.26 50.82
CA TYR A 19 -19.96 30.29 50.30
C TYR A 19 -19.35 28.89 50.16
N SER A 20 -19.63 27.98 51.09
CA SER A 20 -19.20 26.59 51.00
C SER A 20 -19.77 25.90 49.76
N LYS A 21 -21.08 26.05 49.49
CA LYS A 21 -21.72 25.51 48.27
C LYS A 21 -21.19 26.15 47.00
N MET A 22 -20.92 27.46 47.01
CA MET A 22 -20.36 28.18 45.88
C MET A 22 -18.93 27.72 45.56
N LEU A 23 -18.08 27.54 46.57
CA LEU A 23 -16.72 27.01 46.41
C LEU A 23 -16.75 25.57 45.89
N PHE A 24 -17.61 24.73 46.46
CA PHE A 24 -17.75 23.32 46.07
C PHE A 24 -18.21 23.16 44.60
N THR A 25 -19.19 23.96 44.18
CA THR A 25 -19.67 23.96 42.78
C THR A 25 -18.61 24.48 41.81
N SER A 26 -17.84 25.51 42.17
CA SER A 26 -16.72 26.01 41.36
C SER A 26 -15.63 24.95 41.17
N THR A 27 -15.27 24.22 42.23
CA THR A 27 -14.25 23.16 42.17
C THR A 27 -14.71 21.99 41.31
N ILE A 28 -15.99 21.58 41.39
CA ILE A 28 -16.53 20.53 40.52
C ILE A 28 -16.51 20.96 39.06
N LEU A 29 -16.93 22.19 38.76
CA LEU A 29 -16.96 22.71 37.39
C LEU A 29 -15.54 22.77 36.80
N PHE A 30 -14.56 23.24 37.57
CA PHE A 30 -13.16 23.28 37.16
C PHE A 30 -12.60 21.88 36.86
N ASN A 31 -12.86 20.91 37.73
CA ASN A 31 -12.46 19.53 37.50
C ASN A 31 -13.10 18.93 36.25
N LEU A 32 -14.40 19.19 36.02
CA LEU A 32 -15.13 18.66 34.86
C LEU A 32 -14.59 19.21 33.54
N VAL A 33 -14.28 20.51 33.49
CA VAL A 33 -13.66 21.17 32.32
C VAL A 33 -12.27 20.58 32.05
N THR A 34 -11.48 20.37 33.10
CA THR A 34 -10.11 19.83 32.99
C THR A 34 -10.12 18.39 32.49
N VAL A 35 -11.02 17.53 33.01
CA VAL A 35 -11.18 16.13 32.56
C VAL A 35 -11.65 16.06 31.11
N LYS A 36 -12.61 16.90 30.70
CA LYS A 36 -13.06 16.96 29.29
C LYS A 36 -11.93 17.37 28.35
N LYS A 37 -11.12 18.37 28.73
CA LYS A 37 -9.97 18.84 27.93
C LYS A 37 -8.89 17.75 27.82
N TYR A 38 -8.60 17.04 28.91
CA TYR A 38 -7.67 15.91 28.92
C TYR A 38 -8.14 14.74 28.06
N SER A 39 -9.44 14.41 28.12
CA SER A 39 -10.06 13.40 27.26
C SER A 39 -9.98 13.77 25.77
N TYR A 40 -10.26 15.03 25.42
CA TYR A 40 -10.12 15.54 24.05
C TYR A 40 -8.67 15.47 23.54
N MET A 41 -7.69 15.85 24.36
CA MET A 41 -6.26 15.76 23.99
C MET A 41 -5.81 14.32 23.77
N LYS A 42 -6.29 13.38 24.59
CA LYS A 42 -6.03 11.94 24.39
C LYS A 42 -6.65 11.41 23.10
N LEU A 43 -7.93 11.71 22.85
CA LEU A 43 -8.63 11.26 21.65
C LEU A 43 -7.99 11.82 20.37
N ARG A 44 -7.61 13.10 20.36
CA ARG A 44 -6.88 13.73 19.25
C ARG A 44 -5.54 13.04 18.98
N ASN A 45 -4.76 12.76 20.02
CA ASN A 45 -3.46 12.12 19.86
C ASN A 45 -3.61 10.66 19.38
N LEU A 46 -4.68 9.96 19.78
CA LEU A 46 -4.99 8.59 19.34
C LEU A 46 -5.40 8.54 17.85
N ILE A 47 -6.17 9.54 17.39
CA ILE A 47 -6.53 9.70 15.97
C ILE A 47 -5.27 10.00 15.13
N ILE A 48 -4.41 10.91 15.58
CA ILE A 48 -3.15 11.24 14.88
C ILE A 48 -2.25 10.01 14.78
N PHE A 49 -2.11 9.24 15.87
CA PHE A 49 -1.34 8.00 15.86
C PHE A 49 -1.92 6.97 14.89
N SER A 50 -3.25 6.82 14.85
CA SER A 50 -3.92 5.93 13.89
C SER A 50 -3.69 6.35 12.43
N ILE A 51 -3.70 7.66 12.13
CA ILE A 51 -3.42 8.18 10.78
C ILE A 51 -1.97 7.93 10.38
N LEU A 52 -1.02 8.10 11.31
CA LEU A 52 0.42 7.87 11.05
C LEU A 52 0.73 6.38 10.79
N VAL A 53 0.03 5.46 11.46
CA VAL A 53 0.19 4.02 11.23
C VAL A 53 -0.32 3.61 9.83
N LEU A 54 -1.40 4.21 9.35
CA LEU A 54 -1.98 3.90 8.03
C LEU A 54 -1.09 4.35 6.85
N MET A 55 -0.21 5.32 7.03
CA MET A 55 0.68 5.82 5.97
C MET A 55 1.95 4.98 5.75
N ASN A 56 2.26 4.03 6.64
CA ASN A 56 3.47 3.20 6.52
C ASN A 56 3.28 1.91 5.70
N SER A 57 2.09 1.66 5.14
CA SER A 57 1.79 0.40 4.45
C SER A 57 2.03 0.41 2.94
N CYS A 58 2.53 1.49 2.35
CA CYS A 58 2.80 1.56 0.91
C CYS A 58 4.31 1.69 0.64
N SER A 59 5.04 0.57 0.78
CA SER A 59 6.38 0.47 0.21
C SER A 59 6.23 0.29 -1.30
N THR A 60 6.40 1.38 -2.06
CA THR A 60 6.43 1.32 -3.52
C THR A 60 7.65 0.52 -3.95
N GLN A 61 7.44 -0.67 -4.52
CA GLN A 61 8.51 -1.53 -5.05
C GLN A 61 9.02 -1.05 -6.43
N LEU A 62 8.54 0.11 -6.90
CA LEU A 62 8.94 0.73 -8.15
C LEU A 62 10.25 1.50 -7.99
N THR A 63 11.16 1.31 -8.93
CA THR A 63 12.43 2.04 -9.05
C THR A 63 12.49 2.69 -10.41
N THR A 64 12.87 3.97 -10.46
CA THR A 64 13.07 4.69 -11.72
C THR A 64 14.49 4.47 -12.21
N LEU A 65 14.63 4.05 -13.46
CA LEU A 65 15.89 3.85 -14.17
C LEU A 65 16.43 5.19 -14.71
N PRO A 66 17.72 5.27 -15.07
CA PRO A 66 18.30 6.48 -15.66
C PRO A 66 17.61 6.98 -16.94
N ASN A 67 16.96 6.08 -17.69
CA ASN A 67 16.20 6.41 -18.89
C ASN A 67 14.75 6.87 -18.60
N GLY A 68 14.38 7.05 -17.34
CA GLY A 68 13.04 7.49 -16.91
C GLY A 68 11.99 6.39 -16.81
N LYS A 69 12.25 5.18 -17.30
CA LYS A 69 11.34 4.03 -17.15
C LYS A 69 11.30 3.54 -15.71
N GLN A 70 10.20 2.92 -15.31
CA GLN A 70 10.06 2.34 -13.97
C GLN A 70 10.15 0.82 -14.03
N VAL A 71 10.77 0.20 -13.03
CA VAL A 71 10.81 -1.26 -12.84
C VAL A 71 10.27 -1.61 -11.47
N ASP A 72 9.54 -2.71 -11.36
CA ASP A 72 9.04 -3.21 -10.07
C ASP A 72 9.95 -4.33 -9.57
N LYS A 73 10.59 -4.13 -8.42
CA LYS A 73 11.54 -5.08 -7.82
C LYS A 73 10.97 -6.48 -7.64
N ARG A 74 9.64 -6.61 -7.55
CA ARG A 74 8.96 -7.90 -7.42
C ARG A 74 9.07 -8.76 -8.68
N PHE A 75 9.39 -8.18 -9.84
CA PHE A 75 9.62 -8.90 -11.09
C PHE A 75 11.08 -9.31 -11.31
N VAL A 76 12.01 -8.78 -10.52
CA VAL A 76 13.44 -9.08 -10.64
C VAL A 76 13.71 -10.50 -10.18
N GLY A 77 14.51 -11.25 -10.94
CA GLY A 77 14.85 -12.63 -10.65
C GLY A 77 14.61 -13.56 -11.84
N THR A 78 14.67 -14.86 -11.57
CA THR A 78 14.45 -15.92 -12.57
C THR A 78 13.04 -16.46 -12.45
N TRP A 79 12.32 -16.49 -13.58
CA TRP A 79 10.93 -16.90 -13.67
C TRP A 79 10.80 -18.00 -14.71
N THR A 80 10.17 -19.10 -14.34
CA THR A 80 9.88 -20.19 -15.26
C THR A 80 8.39 -20.27 -15.55
N GLY A 81 8.06 -20.83 -16.71
CA GLY A 81 6.67 -21.07 -17.08
C GLY A 81 6.57 -22.09 -18.21
N SER A 82 5.35 -22.55 -18.43
CA SER A 82 5.03 -23.41 -19.56
C SER A 82 3.58 -23.25 -19.98
N GLU A 83 3.33 -23.50 -21.24
CA GLU A 83 1.99 -23.53 -21.85
C GLU A 83 1.88 -24.75 -22.76
N ASN A 84 0.66 -25.29 -22.88
CA ASN A 84 0.35 -26.42 -23.75
C ASN A 84 -0.94 -26.11 -24.51
N GLY A 85 -0.87 -26.04 -25.85
CA GLY A 85 -2.03 -25.82 -26.71
C GLY A 85 -2.64 -24.41 -26.62
N GLN A 86 -2.02 -23.48 -25.90
CA GLN A 86 -2.58 -22.15 -25.64
C GLN A 86 -2.34 -21.14 -26.77
N GLN A 87 -1.29 -21.34 -27.58
CA GLN A 87 -1.02 -20.50 -28.76
C GLN A 87 -1.38 -21.23 -30.07
N ILE A 88 -0.92 -22.47 -30.21
CA ILE A 88 -1.20 -23.35 -31.34
C ILE A 88 -1.55 -24.72 -30.77
N ASP A 89 -2.63 -25.32 -31.25
CA ASP A 89 -3.03 -26.67 -30.81
C ASP A 89 -1.91 -27.68 -31.09
N GLY A 90 -1.62 -28.55 -30.11
CA GLY A 90 -0.51 -29.50 -30.16
C GLY A 90 0.90 -28.90 -30.03
N MET A 91 1.05 -27.60 -29.77
CA MET A 91 2.33 -26.99 -29.40
C MET A 91 2.47 -26.90 -27.88
N SER A 92 3.63 -27.29 -27.35
CA SER A 92 4.04 -26.93 -26.00
C SER A 92 5.17 -25.91 -26.05
N LYS A 93 5.20 -25.01 -25.07
CA LYS A 93 6.30 -24.07 -24.88
C LYS A 93 6.65 -24.01 -23.40
N SER A 94 7.93 -23.98 -23.09
CA SER A 94 8.45 -23.76 -21.74
C SER A 94 9.55 -22.72 -21.79
N TRP A 95 9.68 -21.94 -20.73
CA TRP A 95 10.67 -20.87 -20.69
C TRP A 95 11.28 -20.68 -19.30
N GLU A 96 12.50 -20.17 -19.29
CA GLU A 96 13.17 -19.55 -18.16
C GLU A 96 13.53 -18.12 -18.55
N MET A 97 13.15 -17.15 -17.73
CA MET A 97 13.38 -15.74 -17.97
C MET A 97 14.06 -15.11 -16.77
N LYS A 98 15.24 -14.54 -16.99
CA LYS A 98 15.94 -13.75 -15.98
C LYS A 98 15.71 -12.26 -16.24
N ARG A 99 15.09 -11.57 -15.28
CA ARG A 99 14.86 -10.12 -15.31
C ARG A 99 15.79 -9.41 -14.34
N PHE A 100 16.51 -8.41 -14.84
CA PHE A 100 17.50 -7.65 -14.09
C PHE A 100 16.93 -6.32 -13.56
N GLU A 101 17.55 -5.78 -12.50
CA GLU A 101 17.13 -4.50 -11.89
C GLU A 101 17.32 -3.29 -12.81
N ASP A 102 18.14 -3.42 -13.86
CA ASP A 102 18.37 -2.37 -14.85
C ASP A 102 17.31 -2.33 -15.96
N GLY A 103 16.29 -3.18 -15.88
CA GLY A 103 15.23 -3.28 -16.88
C GLY A 103 15.61 -4.09 -18.12
N THR A 104 16.68 -4.88 -18.08
CA THR A 104 16.99 -5.87 -19.13
C THR A 104 16.47 -7.27 -18.78
N PHE A 105 16.37 -8.14 -19.77
CA PHE A 105 16.10 -9.57 -19.57
C PHE A 105 16.84 -10.48 -20.54
N ILE A 106 16.96 -11.74 -20.14
CA ILE A 106 17.30 -12.89 -21.02
C ILE A 106 16.16 -13.91 -20.88
N LEU A 107 15.65 -14.39 -22.01
CA LEU A 107 14.58 -15.37 -22.11
C LEU A 107 15.06 -16.58 -22.90
N ASP A 108 15.23 -17.71 -22.23
CA ASP A 108 15.47 -19.00 -22.86
C ASP A 108 14.14 -19.73 -22.96
N PHE A 109 13.73 -20.14 -24.16
CA PHE A 109 12.53 -20.94 -24.33
C PHE A 109 12.70 -22.10 -25.29
N THR A 110 11.99 -23.17 -24.97
CA THR A 110 11.82 -24.35 -25.80
C THR A 110 10.40 -24.36 -26.29
N TYR A 111 10.18 -24.59 -27.58
CA TYR A 111 8.88 -24.99 -28.08
C TYR A 111 8.99 -26.35 -28.75
N THR A 112 7.97 -27.18 -28.52
CA THR A 112 7.84 -28.50 -29.13
C THR A 112 6.57 -28.53 -29.96
N GLN A 113 6.69 -28.95 -31.21
CA GLN A 113 5.55 -29.15 -32.10
C GLN A 113 5.79 -30.39 -32.95
N PHE A 114 4.78 -31.26 -33.07
CA PHE A 114 4.88 -32.51 -33.82
C PHE A 114 6.07 -33.41 -33.42
N GLY A 115 6.47 -33.37 -32.15
CA GLY A 115 7.60 -34.14 -31.62
C GLY A 115 8.98 -33.52 -31.83
N GLU A 116 9.08 -32.42 -32.59
CA GLU A 116 10.32 -31.66 -32.77
C GLU A 116 10.41 -30.53 -31.76
N SER A 117 11.56 -30.40 -31.10
CA SER A 117 11.81 -29.31 -30.15
C SER A 117 12.87 -28.36 -30.68
N LYS A 118 12.65 -27.06 -30.50
CA LYS A 118 13.64 -26.03 -30.77
C LYS A 118 13.83 -25.13 -29.57
N ASN A 119 15.08 -24.77 -29.31
CA ASN A 119 15.49 -23.82 -28.28
C ASN A 119 15.82 -22.49 -28.93
N LEU A 120 15.36 -21.42 -28.32
CA LEU A 120 15.62 -20.05 -28.72
C LEU A 120 15.99 -19.26 -27.47
N GLN A 121 16.87 -18.28 -27.66
CA GLN A 121 17.18 -17.27 -26.67
C GLN A 121 16.77 -15.92 -27.24
N GLU A 122 16.08 -15.13 -26.42
CA GLU A 122 15.69 -13.75 -26.72
C GLU A 122 16.21 -12.80 -25.64
N THR A 123 16.56 -11.59 -26.04
CA THR A 123 16.93 -10.50 -25.13
C THR A 123 16.04 -9.28 -25.31
N GLY A 124 16.06 -8.40 -24.33
CA GLY A 124 15.42 -7.11 -24.48
C GLY A 124 15.23 -6.36 -23.16
N ASN A 125 14.20 -5.52 -23.15
CA ASN A 125 13.91 -4.63 -22.03
C ASN A 125 12.52 -4.83 -21.45
N TRP A 126 12.36 -4.57 -20.17
CA TRP A 126 11.07 -4.59 -19.50
C TRP A 126 10.89 -3.37 -18.58
N TRP A 127 9.65 -2.93 -18.42
CA TRP A 127 9.30 -1.82 -17.54
C TRP A 127 7.81 -1.85 -17.15
N ILE A 128 7.49 -1.16 -16.07
CA ILE A 128 6.13 -0.86 -15.66
C ILE A 128 5.76 0.53 -16.16
N GLU A 129 4.64 0.63 -16.86
CA GLU A 129 4.08 1.91 -17.29
C GLU A 129 2.57 1.84 -17.22
N ASN A 130 1.95 2.85 -16.59
CA ASN A 130 0.50 2.93 -16.42
C ASN A 130 -0.12 1.66 -15.78
N GLY A 131 0.60 1.05 -14.82
CA GLY A 131 0.17 -0.18 -14.14
C GLY A 131 0.23 -1.44 -14.99
N LYS A 132 0.84 -1.39 -16.19
CA LYS A 132 1.02 -2.53 -17.09
C LYS A 132 2.47 -2.94 -17.16
N PHE A 133 2.69 -4.23 -17.41
CA PHE A 133 4.02 -4.79 -17.65
C PHE A 133 4.31 -4.77 -19.15
N ASN A 134 5.41 -4.13 -19.55
CA ASN A 134 5.83 -4.02 -20.94
C ASN A 134 7.10 -4.88 -21.15
N GLU A 135 7.14 -5.65 -22.23
CA GLU A 135 8.24 -6.55 -22.61
C GLU A 135 8.63 -6.25 -24.06
N PHE A 136 9.75 -5.57 -24.27
CA PHE A 136 10.29 -5.31 -25.59
C PHE A 136 11.33 -6.39 -25.95
N HIS A 137 11.18 -7.02 -27.11
CA HIS A 137 12.05 -8.08 -27.59
C HIS A 137 12.94 -7.57 -28.73
N ASP A 138 14.25 -7.68 -28.58
CA ASP A 138 15.24 -7.19 -29.56
C ASP A 138 15.10 -7.93 -30.90
N GLU A 139 14.79 -9.22 -30.87
CA GLU A 139 14.71 -10.09 -32.06
C GLU A 139 13.51 -9.73 -32.94
N SER A 140 12.42 -9.26 -32.35
CA SER A 140 11.21 -8.92 -33.09
C SER A 140 10.99 -7.42 -33.28
N GLY A 141 11.67 -6.59 -32.49
CA GLY A 141 11.46 -5.14 -32.45
C GLY A 141 10.06 -4.74 -31.98
N LYS A 142 9.37 -5.61 -31.21
CA LYS A 142 8.00 -5.39 -30.75
C LYS A 142 7.92 -5.37 -29.23
N THR A 143 6.94 -4.64 -28.72
CA THR A 143 6.59 -4.63 -27.30
C THR A 143 5.28 -5.37 -27.07
N ASP A 144 5.34 -6.37 -26.21
CA ASP A 144 4.17 -7.02 -25.64
C ASP A 144 3.77 -6.32 -24.34
N VAL A 145 2.47 -6.11 -24.16
CA VAL A 145 1.92 -5.36 -23.02
C VAL A 145 0.92 -6.24 -22.27
N TYR A 146 1.13 -6.36 -20.97
CA TYR A 146 0.37 -7.29 -20.11
C TYR A 146 -0.30 -6.54 -18.96
N GLN A 147 -1.53 -6.93 -18.65
CA GLN A 147 -2.04 -6.81 -17.30
C GLN A 147 -1.34 -7.85 -16.43
N TYR A 148 -1.09 -7.51 -15.18
CA TYR A 148 -0.47 -8.43 -14.24
C TYR A 148 -1.06 -8.35 -12.85
N GLU A 149 -0.91 -9.44 -12.11
CA GLU A 149 -1.25 -9.54 -10.71
C GLU A 149 -0.07 -10.17 -9.95
N ILE A 150 0.38 -9.51 -8.89
CA ILE A 150 1.37 -10.09 -7.98
C ILE A 150 0.62 -10.99 -6.99
N ILE A 151 0.68 -12.30 -7.20
CA ILE A 151 0.01 -13.28 -6.33
C ILE A 151 0.82 -13.46 -5.05
N ASN A 152 2.13 -13.68 -5.17
CA ASN A 152 3.07 -13.74 -4.05
C ASN A 152 4.52 -13.55 -4.56
N LYS A 153 5.50 -13.62 -3.66
CA LYS A 153 6.93 -13.41 -4.00
C LYS A 153 7.50 -14.36 -5.06
N ASN A 154 6.85 -15.50 -5.30
CA ASN A 154 7.30 -16.55 -6.22
C ASN A 154 6.32 -16.76 -7.38
N GLN A 155 5.28 -15.94 -7.51
CA GLN A 155 4.24 -16.16 -8.52
C GLN A 155 3.62 -14.83 -9.00
N ILE A 156 3.58 -14.67 -10.32
CA ILE A 156 2.99 -13.52 -11.01
C ILE A 156 2.03 -14.03 -12.07
N GLY A 157 0.77 -13.58 -12.02
CA GLY A 157 -0.18 -13.79 -13.10
C GLY A 157 0.00 -12.71 -14.17
N LYS A 158 0.01 -13.10 -15.46
CA LYS A 158 0.03 -12.18 -16.60
C LYS A 158 -1.13 -12.49 -17.54
N SER A 159 -1.73 -11.47 -18.15
CA SER A 159 -2.68 -11.60 -19.25
C SER A 159 -2.42 -10.52 -20.30
N ILE A 160 -2.50 -10.88 -21.58
CA ILE A 160 -2.21 -9.97 -22.70
C ILE A 160 -3.27 -8.88 -22.74
N CYS A 161 -2.86 -7.61 -22.80
CA CYS A 161 -3.72 -6.52 -23.26
C CYS A 161 -3.75 -6.61 -24.78
N GLU A 162 -4.91 -6.67 -25.43
CA GLU A 162 -5.03 -6.73 -26.89
C GLU A 162 -4.08 -5.74 -27.62
N GLY A 163 -3.34 -6.25 -28.62
CA GLY A 163 -2.51 -5.47 -29.55
C GLY A 163 -1.04 -5.34 -29.16
N ARG A 164 -0.13 -5.94 -29.95
CA ARG A 164 1.31 -5.62 -29.88
C ARG A 164 1.51 -4.17 -30.28
N ALA A 165 2.06 -3.34 -29.40
CA ALA A 165 2.39 -1.97 -29.74
C ALA A 165 3.63 -1.99 -30.66
N LYS A 166 3.52 -1.39 -31.85
CA LYS A 166 4.70 -0.93 -32.58
C LYS A 166 5.11 0.39 -31.93
N LEU A 167 6.36 0.49 -31.53
CA LEU A 167 6.97 1.79 -31.24
C LEU A 167 7.38 2.41 -32.57
N ASP A 168 6.91 3.63 -32.83
CA ASP A 168 7.29 4.47 -33.96
C ASP A 168 8.65 5.15 -33.72
#